data_AF-A0A6A6VFC5-F1
#
_entry.id   AF-A0A6A6VFC5-F1
#
_cell.length_a   1.000
_cell.length_b   1.000
_cell.length_c   1.000
_cell.angle_alpha   90.00
_cell.angle_beta   90.00
_cell.angle_gamma   90.00
#
_symmetry.space_group_name_H-M   'P 1'
#
loop_
_entity.id
_entity.type
_entity.pdbx_description
1 polymer ?
#
loop_
_entity_poly.entity_id
_entity_poly.type
_entity_poly.pdbx_seq_one_letter_code
_entity_poly.pdbx_strand_id
1 'polypeptide(L)'
;MSVVDTCVEAASRGDLRGVQESVSQFFGDRRRVHGALSSAIQKDDLPIVQFLVESDVVFREETWNHPGEDAIRCRAYKTLQYFIDCGWDINTPLGEKEPPALRIPICTGDREMIDWLLDHGASLNTPSPYLAITPMSYAMSSAPRDLIEDLFCRHGDVDPHQGDLITWAIFRDTDDDETLQIVRLAERHGAPIDRTHPWYFGDATPLHHAVEAGKIKVVQFLLEKGADCTRLDNEGRRPVD
;
A
#
# COMPACT_ATOMS: atom_id res chain seq x y z
N MET A 1 18.28 -32.45 -10.41
CA MET A 1 17.72 -31.10 -10.24
C MET A 1 17.67 -30.43 -11.59
N SER A 2 16.63 -29.67 -11.87
CA SER A 2 16.62 -28.83 -13.07
C SER A 2 17.62 -27.68 -12.91
N VAL A 3 18.06 -27.07 -14.02
CA VAL A 3 18.94 -25.87 -13.98
C VAL A 3 18.29 -24.73 -13.18
N VAL A 4 16.95 -24.67 -13.18
CA VAL A 4 16.17 -23.73 -12.38
C VAL A 4 16.35 -24.01 -10.88
N ASP A 5 16.14 -25.26 -10.46
CA ASP A 5 16.31 -25.65 -9.06
C ASP A 5 17.75 -25.41 -8.58
N THR A 6 18.73 -25.68 -9.42
CA THR A 6 20.15 -25.44 -9.12
C THR A 6 20.45 -23.94 -8.98
N CYS A 7 19.85 -23.09 -9.81
CA CYS A 7 19.98 -21.64 -9.69
C CYS A 7 19.35 -21.12 -8.39
N VAL A 8 18.14 -21.58 -8.06
CA VAL A 8 17.45 -21.24 -6.80
C VAL A 8 18.27 -21.71 -5.59
N GLU A 9 18.83 -22.92 -5.64
CA GLU A 9 19.66 -23.46 -4.56
C GLU A 9 21.01 -22.73 -4.43
N ALA A 10 21.59 -22.25 -5.53
CA ALA A 10 22.79 -21.43 -5.50
C ALA A 10 22.48 -20.05 -4.87
N ALA A 11 21.40 -19.39 -5.28
CA ALA A 11 20.95 -18.14 -4.69
C ALA A 11 20.59 -18.30 -3.20
N SER A 12 19.91 -19.39 -2.84
CA SER A 12 19.59 -19.71 -1.45
C SER A 12 20.81 -20.12 -0.61
N ARG A 13 22.00 -20.25 -1.20
CA ARG A 13 23.28 -20.44 -0.51
C ARG A 13 24.18 -19.20 -0.54
N GLY A 14 23.81 -18.14 -1.27
CA GLY A 14 24.67 -16.98 -1.49
C GLY A 14 25.83 -17.27 -2.46
N ASP A 15 25.69 -18.30 -3.31
CA ASP A 15 26.72 -18.69 -4.28
C ASP A 15 26.53 -17.95 -5.61
N LEU A 16 27.13 -16.75 -5.70
CA LEU A 16 27.07 -15.93 -6.91
C LEU A 16 27.64 -16.66 -8.14
N ARG A 17 28.70 -17.45 -8.00
CA ARG A 17 29.30 -18.17 -9.13
C ARG A 17 28.36 -19.25 -9.65
N GLY A 18 27.77 -20.03 -8.74
CA GLY A 18 26.76 -21.02 -9.09
C GLY A 18 25.53 -20.41 -9.76
N VAL A 19 25.10 -19.22 -9.32
CA VAL A 19 24.03 -18.45 -9.98
C VAL A 19 24.45 -18.02 -11.38
N GLN A 20 25.63 -17.43 -11.55
CA GLN A 20 26.16 -17.00 -12.86
C GLN A 20 26.25 -18.15 -13.86
N GLU A 21 26.78 -19.30 -13.44
CA GLU A 21 26.89 -20.50 -14.26
C GLU A 21 25.50 -21.01 -14.67
N SER A 22 24.55 -21.04 -13.74
CA SER A 22 23.18 -21.49 -14.01
C SER A 22 22.45 -20.54 -14.96
N VAL A 23 22.60 -19.22 -14.78
CA VAL A 23 21.98 -18.19 -15.62
C VAL A 23 22.48 -18.25 -17.06
N SER A 24 23.77 -18.53 -17.27
CA SER A 24 24.35 -18.70 -18.60
C SER A 24 23.73 -19.83 -19.43
N GLN A 25 23.11 -20.81 -18.75
CA GLN A 25 22.48 -21.98 -19.37
C GLN A 25 21.00 -21.77 -19.73
N PHE A 26 20.39 -20.63 -19.40
CA PHE A 26 18.95 -20.43 -19.59
C PHE A 26 18.51 -20.11 -21.03
N PHE A 27 19.40 -20.02 -22.02
CA PHE A 27 19.09 -19.82 -23.46
C PHE A 27 17.98 -18.77 -23.75
N GLY A 28 17.86 -17.73 -22.93
CA GLY A 28 16.86 -16.67 -23.08
C GLY A 28 15.47 -16.94 -22.47
N ASP A 29 15.23 -18.06 -21.78
CA ASP A 29 13.99 -18.29 -21.01
C ASP A 29 14.08 -17.63 -19.62
N ARG A 30 13.78 -16.32 -19.62
CA ARG A 30 13.99 -15.39 -18.50
C ARG A 30 13.00 -15.53 -17.34
N ARG A 31 11.88 -16.26 -17.50
CA ARG A 31 10.93 -16.52 -16.40
C ARG A 31 11.51 -17.45 -15.32
N ARG A 32 12.67 -18.04 -15.57
CA ARG A 32 13.30 -19.05 -14.72
C ARG A 32 14.15 -18.48 -13.59
N VAL A 33 14.42 -17.17 -13.57
CA VAL A 33 15.23 -16.54 -12.51
C VAL A 33 14.43 -15.98 -11.34
N HIS A 34 13.09 -15.87 -11.44
CA HIS A 34 12.25 -15.30 -10.38
C HIS A 34 12.46 -15.97 -9.00
N GLY A 35 12.49 -17.31 -8.94
CA GLY A 35 12.72 -18.01 -7.67
C GLY A 35 14.10 -17.76 -7.07
N ALA A 36 15.13 -17.61 -7.93
CA ALA A 36 16.48 -17.28 -7.48
C ALA A 36 16.57 -15.84 -6.98
N LEU A 37 15.88 -14.92 -7.65
CA LEU A 37 15.78 -13.53 -7.20
C LEU A 37 15.04 -13.40 -5.88
N SER A 38 13.86 -14.00 -5.72
CA SER A 38 13.14 -13.97 -4.43
C SER A 38 13.97 -14.57 -3.30
N SER A 39 14.75 -15.63 -3.58
CA SER A 39 15.68 -16.21 -2.59
C SER A 39 16.82 -15.26 -2.21
N ALA A 40 17.35 -14.51 -3.18
CA ALA A 40 18.39 -13.50 -2.93
C ALA A 40 17.85 -12.30 -2.16
N ILE A 41 16.65 -11.81 -2.51
CA ILE A 41 15.93 -10.74 -1.82
C ILE A 41 15.67 -11.12 -0.36
N GLN A 42 15.19 -12.34 -0.10
CA GLN A 42 14.93 -12.82 1.26
C GLN A 42 16.15 -12.73 2.18
N LYS A 43 17.36 -12.81 1.61
CA LYS A 43 18.62 -12.72 2.32
C LYS A 43 19.26 -11.34 2.28
N ASP A 44 18.67 -10.39 1.56
CA ASP A 44 19.25 -9.09 1.21
C ASP A 44 20.66 -9.25 0.58
N ASP A 45 20.83 -10.28 -0.26
CA ASP A 45 22.09 -10.61 -0.93
C ASP A 45 22.27 -9.73 -2.19
N LEU A 46 22.70 -8.50 -1.94
CA LEU A 46 22.83 -7.47 -2.96
C LEU A 46 23.66 -7.90 -4.19
N PRO A 47 24.85 -8.55 -4.08
CA PRO A 47 25.60 -9.01 -5.25
C PRO A 47 24.81 -9.94 -6.18
N ILE A 48 24.04 -10.87 -5.63
CA ILE A 48 23.21 -11.79 -6.43
C ILE A 48 22.01 -11.04 -7.02
N VAL A 49 21.37 -10.17 -6.24
CA VAL A 49 20.27 -9.31 -6.73
C VAL A 49 20.75 -8.45 -7.90
N GLN A 50 21.88 -7.76 -7.74
CA GLN A 50 22.48 -6.91 -8.78
C GLN A 50 22.71 -7.70 -10.07
N PHE A 51 23.39 -8.85 -9.95
CA PHE A 51 23.65 -9.70 -11.11
C PHE A 51 22.36 -10.16 -11.81
N LEU A 52 21.35 -10.59 -11.04
CA LEU A 52 20.08 -11.06 -11.58
C LEU A 52 19.28 -9.94 -12.26
N VAL A 53 19.25 -8.74 -11.67
CA VAL A 53 18.59 -7.56 -12.24
C VAL A 53 19.32 -7.05 -13.49
N GLU A 54 20.65 -6.99 -13.48
CA GLU A 54 21.45 -6.58 -14.65
C GLU A 54 21.35 -7.57 -15.81
N SER A 55 21.25 -8.87 -15.48
CA SER A 55 21.11 -9.94 -16.47
C SER A 55 19.71 -10.02 -17.09
N ASP A 56 18.71 -9.39 -16.47
CA ASP A 56 17.32 -9.45 -16.90
C ASP A 56 16.79 -8.08 -17.39
N VAL A 57 16.51 -8.00 -18.70
CA VAL A 57 16.00 -6.80 -19.39
C VAL A 57 14.57 -6.43 -18.95
N VAL A 58 13.84 -7.36 -18.29
CA VAL A 58 12.40 -7.22 -17.97
C VAL A 58 12.12 -6.19 -16.85
N PHE A 59 13.13 -5.85 -16.03
CA PHE A 59 13.07 -4.84 -14.97
C PHE A 59 12.92 -3.39 -15.44
N ARG A 60 12.41 -3.12 -16.64
CA ARG A 60 12.44 -1.75 -17.17
C ARG A 60 11.09 -1.06 -17.27
N GLU A 61 9.97 -1.77 -17.27
CA GLU A 61 8.70 -1.09 -17.57
C GLU A 61 7.52 -1.47 -16.66
N GLU A 62 7.34 -2.72 -16.20
CA GLU A 62 6.08 -3.09 -15.49
C GLU A 62 6.19 -4.18 -14.39
N THR A 63 7.37 -4.73 -14.10
CA THR A 63 7.50 -5.95 -13.25
C THR A 63 8.17 -5.75 -11.89
N TRP A 64 8.42 -4.50 -11.48
CA TRP A 64 9.08 -4.22 -10.19
C TRP A 64 8.18 -4.48 -8.97
N ASN A 65 6.86 -4.50 -9.16
CA ASN A 65 5.92 -4.57 -8.04
C ASN A 65 6.10 -5.84 -7.21
N HIS A 66 6.28 -7.00 -7.86
CA HIS A 66 6.48 -8.26 -7.12
C HIS A 66 7.84 -8.31 -6.38
N PRO A 67 8.99 -7.99 -7.00
CA PRO A 67 10.26 -7.95 -6.30
C PRO A 67 10.37 -6.86 -5.22
N GLY A 68 9.78 -5.67 -5.46
CA GLY A 68 9.73 -4.58 -4.49
C GLY A 68 8.88 -4.95 -3.26
N GLU A 69 7.73 -5.59 -3.48
CA GLU A 69 6.89 -6.13 -2.41
C GLU A 69 7.62 -7.22 -1.60
N ASP A 70 8.29 -8.17 -2.26
CA ASP A 70 9.12 -9.18 -1.59
C ASP A 70 10.20 -8.53 -0.74
N ALA A 71 10.88 -7.51 -1.27
CA ALA A 71 11.95 -6.80 -0.58
C ALA A 71 11.43 -6.04 0.66
N ILE A 72 10.25 -5.42 0.58
CA ILE A 72 9.58 -4.79 1.74
C ILE A 72 9.23 -5.85 2.79
N ARG A 73 8.60 -6.96 2.40
CA ARG A 73 8.22 -8.03 3.33
C ARG A 73 9.42 -8.67 4.02
N CYS A 74 10.55 -8.73 3.34
CA CYS A 74 11.79 -9.30 3.88
C CYS A 74 12.68 -8.28 4.59
N ARG A 75 12.31 -6.99 4.63
CA ARG A 75 13.17 -5.89 5.11
C ARG A 75 14.55 -5.86 4.45
N ALA A 76 14.57 -6.13 3.14
CA ALA A 76 15.77 -6.16 2.33
C ALA A 76 16.20 -4.73 1.96
N TYR A 77 16.63 -3.94 2.95
CA TYR A 77 16.91 -2.51 2.78
C TYR A 77 17.96 -2.21 1.71
N LYS A 78 19.01 -3.02 1.60
CA LYS A 78 20.05 -2.81 0.56
C LYS A 78 19.48 -3.07 -0.83
N THR A 79 18.64 -4.09 -0.94
CA THR A 79 17.95 -4.43 -2.17
C THR A 79 16.95 -3.33 -2.57
N LEU A 80 16.18 -2.80 -1.62
CA LEU A 80 15.26 -1.69 -1.86
C LEU A 80 16.00 -0.44 -2.33
N GLN A 81 17.10 -0.08 -1.66
CA GLN A 81 17.93 1.06 -2.09
C GLN A 81 18.43 0.86 -3.52
N TYR A 82 18.92 -0.34 -3.83
CA TYR A 82 19.38 -0.65 -5.19
C TYR A 82 18.27 -0.57 -6.24
N PHE A 83 17.05 -1.00 -5.91
CA PHE A 83 15.90 -0.84 -6.82
C PHE A 83 15.61 0.64 -7.09
N ILE A 84 15.61 1.48 -6.05
CA ILE A 84 15.45 2.94 -6.20
C ILE A 84 16.56 3.52 -7.07
N ASP A 85 17.82 3.13 -6.85
CA ASP A 85 18.97 3.58 -7.63
C ASP A 85 18.88 3.14 -9.11
N CYS A 86 18.21 2.02 -9.38
CA CYS A 86 17.88 1.53 -10.71
C CYS A 86 16.64 2.17 -11.34
N GLY A 87 16.01 3.13 -10.65
CA GLY A 87 14.85 3.88 -11.13
C GLY A 87 13.50 3.24 -10.83
N TRP A 88 13.42 2.31 -9.86
CA TRP A 88 12.14 1.85 -9.36
C TRP A 88 11.37 3.01 -8.72
N ASP A 89 10.16 3.26 -9.23
CA ASP A 89 9.24 4.22 -8.62
C ASP A 89 8.49 3.58 -7.44
N ILE A 90 8.90 3.96 -6.23
CA ILE A 90 8.32 3.55 -4.96
C ILE A 90 6.82 3.90 -4.83
N ASN A 91 6.33 4.85 -5.62
CA ASN A 91 4.95 5.30 -5.65
C ASN A 91 4.11 4.64 -6.75
N THR A 92 4.67 3.71 -7.51
CA THR A 92 3.88 2.94 -8.49
C THR A 92 2.86 2.06 -7.74
N PRO A 93 1.56 2.14 -8.07
CA PRO A 93 0.54 1.26 -7.48
C PRO A 93 0.84 -0.21 -7.76
N LEU A 94 0.59 -1.07 -6.77
CA LEU A 94 0.85 -2.51 -6.91
C LEU A 94 -0.10 -3.19 -7.90
N GLY A 95 -1.27 -2.59 -8.14
CA GLY A 95 -2.23 -3.02 -9.15
C GLY A 95 -3.39 -2.03 -9.29
N GLU A 96 -4.36 -2.31 -10.16
CA GLU A 96 -5.49 -1.40 -10.44
C GLU A 96 -6.26 -0.99 -9.17
N LYS A 97 -6.38 -1.91 -8.22
CA LYS A 97 -7.12 -1.72 -6.96
C LYS A 97 -6.21 -1.54 -5.75
N GLU A 98 -4.90 -1.68 -5.93
CA GLU A 98 -3.94 -1.71 -4.83
C GLU A 98 -3.04 -0.47 -4.87
N PRO A 99 -3.00 0.33 -3.79
CA PRO A 99 -2.09 1.45 -3.69
C PRO A 99 -0.62 1.00 -3.70
N PRO A 100 0.31 1.97 -3.72
CA PRO A 100 1.74 1.68 -3.66
C PRO A 100 2.16 0.90 -2.42
N ALA A 101 3.38 0.39 -2.48
CA ALA A 101 3.88 -0.63 -1.59
C ALA A 101 3.93 -0.23 -0.10
N LEU A 102 3.88 1.07 0.20
CA LEU A 102 3.76 1.60 1.57
C LEU A 102 2.54 1.05 2.34
N ARG A 103 1.49 0.58 1.65
CA ARG A 103 0.36 -0.09 2.33
C ARG A 103 0.77 -1.35 3.10
N ILE A 104 1.83 -2.05 2.66
CA ILE A 104 2.23 -3.34 3.22
C ILE A 104 2.69 -3.22 4.68
N PRO A 105 3.70 -2.38 5.00
CA PRO A 105 4.13 -2.23 6.38
C PRO A 105 3.11 -1.53 7.28
N ILE A 106 2.18 -0.75 6.70
CA ILE A 106 1.02 -0.20 7.45
C ILE A 106 0.13 -1.34 7.98
N CYS A 107 -0.21 -2.32 7.14
CA CYS A 107 -1.03 -3.46 7.56
C CYS A 107 -0.36 -4.34 8.63
N THR A 108 0.98 -4.39 8.64
CA THR A 108 1.73 -5.17 9.63
C THR A 108 2.16 -4.35 10.85
N GLY A 109 1.94 -3.03 10.85
CA GLY A 109 2.40 -2.11 11.90
C GLY A 109 3.93 -1.96 11.96
N ASP A 110 4.63 -2.22 10.86
CA ASP A 110 6.08 -2.21 10.78
C ASP A 110 6.65 -0.79 10.69
N ARG A 111 6.72 -0.12 11.85
CA ARG A 111 7.10 1.30 11.96
C ARG A 111 8.45 1.63 11.33
N GLU A 112 9.44 0.74 11.45
CA GLU A 112 10.79 0.95 10.90
C GLU A 112 10.77 0.95 9.37
N MET A 113 10.03 0.02 8.76
CA MET A 113 9.86 0.00 7.30
C MET A 113 8.99 1.15 6.80
N ILE A 114 7.96 1.55 7.56
CA ILE A 114 7.19 2.78 7.25
C ILE A 114 8.12 3.99 7.20
N ASP A 115 8.93 4.19 8.24
CA ASP A 115 9.91 5.30 8.30
C ASP A 115 10.87 5.25 7.12
N TRP A 116 11.45 4.09 6.85
CA TRP A 116 12.37 3.93 5.74
C TRP A 116 11.71 4.30 4.40
N LEU A 117 10.52 3.77 4.09
CA LEU A 117 9.86 4.07 2.82
C LEU A 117 9.50 5.56 2.70
N LEU A 118 9.01 6.19 3.77
CA LEU A 118 8.68 7.61 3.79
C LEU A 118 9.92 8.49 3.59
N ASP A 119 11.03 8.17 4.26
CA ASP A 119 12.30 8.89 4.11
C ASP A 119 12.90 8.75 2.70
N HIS A 120 12.45 7.74 1.93
CA HIS A 120 12.84 7.50 0.54
C HIS A 120 11.76 7.95 -0.47
N GLY A 121 10.81 8.79 -0.04
CA GLY A 121 9.85 9.47 -0.93
C GLY A 121 8.59 8.67 -1.25
N ALA A 122 8.29 7.60 -0.51
CA ALA A 122 6.96 6.98 -0.58
C ALA A 122 5.89 7.97 -0.09
N SER A 123 4.78 8.05 -0.81
CA SER A 123 3.67 8.93 -0.50
C SER A 123 2.52 8.17 0.15
N LEU A 124 1.93 8.78 1.17
CA LEU A 124 0.70 8.32 1.79
C LEU A 124 -0.56 8.61 0.95
N ASN A 125 -0.42 9.45 -0.09
CA ASN A 125 -1.56 10.01 -0.85
C ASN A 125 -1.73 9.40 -2.23
N THR A 126 -0.77 8.61 -2.71
CA THR A 126 -0.82 8.09 -4.07
C THR A 126 -1.96 7.07 -4.21
N PRO A 127 -2.97 7.33 -5.04
CA PRO A 127 -4.14 6.47 -5.15
C PRO A 127 -3.91 5.27 -6.05
N SER A 128 -4.62 4.17 -5.79
CA SER A 128 -4.81 3.10 -6.77
C SER A 128 -5.65 3.60 -7.95
N PRO A 129 -5.35 3.19 -9.20
CA PRO A 129 -6.00 3.74 -10.39
C PRO A 129 -7.52 3.59 -10.43
N TYR A 130 -8.06 2.46 -9.95
CA TYR A 130 -9.48 2.13 -10.10
C TYR A 130 -10.31 2.51 -8.87
N LEU A 131 -9.75 2.33 -7.67
CA LEU A 131 -10.48 2.57 -6.42
C LEU A 131 -10.08 3.86 -5.73
N ALA A 132 -9.15 4.65 -6.27
CA ALA A 132 -8.65 5.86 -5.60
C ALA A 132 -8.16 5.63 -4.15
N ILE A 133 -7.82 4.38 -3.78
CA ILE A 133 -7.42 4.02 -2.41
C ILE A 133 -5.95 4.37 -2.26
N THR A 134 -5.62 5.06 -1.19
CA THR A 134 -4.25 5.46 -0.87
C THR A 134 -3.66 4.59 0.23
N PRO A 135 -2.33 4.57 0.46
CA PRO A 135 -1.77 3.95 1.65
C PRO A 135 -2.39 4.50 2.94
N MET A 136 -2.72 5.80 3.00
CA MET A 136 -3.42 6.37 4.16
C MET A 136 -4.84 5.82 4.32
N SER A 137 -5.59 5.58 3.23
CA SER A 137 -6.90 4.92 3.28
C SER A 137 -6.83 3.54 3.95
N TYR A 138 -5.78 2.77 3.67
CA TYR A 138 -5.53 1.48 4.34
C TYR A 138 -5.23 1.65 5.83
N ALA A 139 -4.45 2.67 6.19
CA ALA A 139 -4.21 2.99 7.61
C ALA A 139 -5.54 3.30 8.31
N MET A 140 -6.38 4.15 7.72
CA MET A 140 -7.68 4.51 8.28
C MET A 140 -8.59 3.30 8.52
N SER A 141 -8.56 2.28 7.66
CA SER A 141 -9.45 1.11 7.77
C SER A 141 -8.91 -0.04 8.63
N SER A 142 -7.60 -0.10 8.90
CA SER A 142 -7.01 -1.28 9.56
C SER A 142 -5.91 -1.00 10.58
N ALA A 143 -5.18 0.13 10.48
CA ALA A 143 -4.07 0.40 11.37
C ALA A 143 -4.54 0.74 12.80
N PRO A 144 -3.71 0.49 13.81
CA PRO A 144 -3.91 0.99 15.17
C PRO A 144 -3.97 2.53 15.20
N ARG A 145 -4.78 3.11 16.10
CA ARG A 145 -4.95 4.56 16.21
C ARG A 145 -3.64 5.30 16.42
N ASP A 146 -2.75 4.78 17.26
CA ASP A 146 -1.45 5.39 17.54
C ASP A 146 -0.53 5.41 16.31
N LEU A 147 -0.69 4.47 15.37
CA LEU A 147 -0.01 4.54 14.08
C LEU A 147 -0.66 5.59 13.18
N ILE A 148 -1.99 5.69 13.15
CA ILE A 148 -2.69 6.70 12.34
C ILE A 148 -2.35 8.11 12.82
N GLU A 149 -2.40 8.37 14.13
CA GLU A 149 -2.02 9.66 14.74
C GLU A 149 -0.60 10.06 14.35
N ASP A 150 0.30 9.10 14.41
CA ASP A 150 1.70 9.27 14.09
C ASP A 150 1.92 9.48 12.58
N LEU A 151 1.21 8.78 11.69
CA LEU A 151 1.24 9.03 10.23
C LEU A 151 0.74 10.43 9.86
N PHE A 152 -0.29 10.94 10.54
CA PHE A 152 -0.73 12.34 10.36
C PHE A 152 0.32 13.36 10.84
N CYS A 153 1.17 13.00 11.81
CA CYS A 153 2.19 13.88 12.35
C CYS A 153 3.54 13.77 11.62
N ARG A 154 3.90 12.59 11.11
CA ARG A 154 5.17 12.33 10.43
C ARG A 154 5.15 12.92 9.03
N HIS A 155 6.17 13.72 8.74
CA HIS A 155 6.39 14.44 7.47
C HIS A 155 5.26 15.35 6.99
N GLY A 156 4.11 15.39 7.67
CA GLY A 156 3.01 16.35 7.47
C GLY A 156 2.37 16.31 6.09
N ASP A 157 2.72 15.33 5.26
CA ASP A 157 2.34 15.27 3.85
C ASP A 157 1.09 14.41 3.63
N VAL A 158 0.31 14.09 4.67
CA VAL A 158 -1.01 13.49 4.45
C VAL A 158 -1.93 14.56 3.88
N ASP A 159 -2.42 14.34 2.65
CA ASP A 159 -3.48 15.15 2.07
C ASP A 159 -4.83 14.59 2.55
N PRO A 160 -5.53 15.29 3.45
CA PRO A 160 -6.82 14.83 3.97
C PRO A 160 -7.92 14.83 2.89
N HIS A 161 -7.66 15.46 1.74
CA HIS A 161 -8.49 15.45 0.56
C HIS A 161 -8.08 14.35 -0.44
N GLN A 162 -7.37 13.31 -0.02
CA GLN A 162 -7.16 12.11 -0.85
C GLN A 162 -7.64 10.85 -0.14
N GLY A 163 -8.07 9.88 -0.94
CA GLY A 163 -8.37 8.54 -0.45
C GLY A 163 -9.50 8.41 0.56
N ASP A 164 -10.47 9.34 0.58
CA ASP A 164 -11.74 9.26 1.34
C ASP A 164 -11.59 8.78 2.79
N LEU A 165 -10.66 9.40 3.52
CA LEU A 165 -10.18 8.94 4.83
C LEU A 165 -11.30 8.65 5.84
N ILE A 166 -12.34 9.50 5.88
CA ILE A 166 -13.50 9.30 6.78
C ILE A 166 -14.29 8.06 6.39
N THR A 167 -14.56 7.84 5.10
CA THR A 167 -15.28 6.66 4.61
C THR A 167 -14.54 5.37 4.98
N TRP A 168 -13.22 5.34 4.77
CA TRP A 168 -12.40 4.18 5.15
C TRP A 168 -12.31 3.95 6.66
N ALA A 169 -12.36 5.02 7.46
CA ALA A 169 -12.49 4.90 8.91
C ALA A 169 -13.82 4.25 9.31
N ILE A 170 -14.92 4.56 8.63
CA ILE A 170 -16.26 4.02 8.92
C ILE A 170 -16.32 2.51 8.66
N PHE A 171 -15.62 2.02 7.64
CA PHE A 171 -15.58 0.59 7.29
C PHE A 171 -14.77 -0.29 8.25
N ARG A 172 -14.18 0.28 9.31
CA ARG A 172 -13.49 -0.49 10.35
C ARG A 172 -14.46 -1.44 11.06
N ASP A 173 -14.01 -2.68 11.23
CA ASP A 173 -14.66 -3.66 12.11
C ASP A 173 -14.25 -3.43 13.58
N THR A 174 -14.56 -2.24 14.09
CA THR A 174 -14.34 -1.82 15.48
C THR A 174 -15.63 -1.28 16.08
N ASP A 175 -15.68 -1.11 17.39
CA ASP A 175 -16.83 -0.45 18.02
C ASP A 175 -16.97 1.02 17.57
N ASP A 176 -18.16 1.57 17.80
CA ASP A 176 -18.56 2.91 17.37
C ASP A 176 -17.72 4.03 18.04
N ASP A 177 -17.21 3.81 19.26
CA ASP A 177 -16.34 4.79 19.92
C ASP A 177 -14.97 4.86 19.26
N GLU A 178 -14.36 3.71 18.98
CA GLU A 178 -13.06 3.67 18.32
C GLU A 178 -13.14 4.22 16.88
N THR A 179 -14.17 3.82 16.12
CA THR A 179 -14.42 4.40 14.79
C THR A 179 -14.59 5.92 14.85
N LEU A 180 -15.35 6.41 15.83
CA LEU A 180 -15.54 7.85 16.03
C LEU A 180 -14.23 8.58 16.35
N GLN A 181 -13.31 7.99 17.13
CA GLN A 181 -12.01 8.62 17.41
C GLN A 181 -11.18 8.79 16.13
N ILE A 182 -11.17 7.78 15.25
CA ILE A 182 -10.46 7.84 13.97
C ILE A 182 -11.11 8.87 13.04
N VAL A 183 -12.44 8.92 12.97
CA VAL A 183 -13.18 9.92 12.17
C VAL A 183 -12.90 11.35 12.68
N ARG A 184 -12.89 11.56 14.00
CA ARG A 184 -12.53 12.85 14.60
C ARG A 184 -11.08 13.22 14.30
N LEU A 185 -10.17 12.26 14.28
CA LEU A 185 -8.78 12.50 13.91
C LEU A 185 -8.69 13.00 12.46
N ALA A 186 -9.30 12.30 11.51
CA ALA A 186 -9.33 12.72 10.11
C ALA A 186 -9.96 14.12 9.94
N GLU A 187 -11.08 14.39 10.59
CA GLU A 187 -11.76 15.70 10.54
C GLU A 187 -10.88 16.83 11.09
N ARG A 188 -10.18 16.62 12.22
CA ARG A 188 -9.25 17.60 12.78
C ARG A 188 -8.09 17.92 11.83
N HIS A 189 -7.70 16.98 10.99
CA HIS A 189 -6.71 17.17 9.93
C HIS A 189 -7.29 17.71 8.63
N GLY A 190 -8.59 18.05 8.58
CA GLY A 190 -9.22 18.70 7.43
C GLY A 190 -9.92 17.76 6.45
N ALA A 191 -10.12 16.48 6.83
CA ALA A 191 -10.80 15.55 5.93
C ALA A 191 -12.25 15.99 5.69
N PRO A 192 -12.71 16.02 4.43
CA PRO A 192 -14.02 16.53 4.07
C PRO A 192 -15.15 15.60 4.55
N ILE A 193 -16.13 16.17 5.25
CA ILE A 193 -17.27 15.46 5.87
C ILE A 193 -18.20 14.79 4.85
N ASP A 194 -18.40 15.42 3.68
CA ASP A 194 -19.38 15.00 2.67
C ASP A 194 -18.74 14.55 1.35
N ARG A 195 -17.44 14.26 1.35
CA ARG A 195 -16.78 13.82 0.13
C ARG A 195 -17.33 12.47 -0.32
N THR A 196 -17.81 12.44 -1.56
CA THR A 196 -18.18 11.20 -2.23
C THR A 196 -16.98 10.57 -2.90
N HIS A 197 -17.02 9.24 -3.04
CA HIS A 197 -15.95 8.51 -3.68
C HIS A 197 -16.13 8.56 -5.20
N PRO A 198 -15.14 9.06 -5.96
CA PRO A 198 -15.22 8.99 -7.40
C PRO A 198 -15.19 7.50 -7.79
N TRP A 199 -16.16 7.02 -8.54
CA TRP A 199 -16.22 5.64 -9.07
C TRP A 199 -16.86 4.57 -8.16
N TYR A 200 -16.12 4.02 -7.18
CA TYR A 200 -16.51 2.74 -6.58
C TYR A 200 -17.73 2.80 -5.64
N PHE A 201 -17.77 3.78 -4.72
CA PHE A 201 -18.94 3.99 -3.86
C PHE A 201 -19.97 4.96 -4.48
N GLY A 202 -19.65 5.53 -5.64
CA GLY A 202 -20.53 6.47 -6.32
C GLY A 202 -20.78 7.74 -5.51
N ASP A 203 -22.00 8.28 -5.61
CA ASP A 203 -22.41 9.49 -4.90
C ASP A 203 -22.74 9.26 -3.40
N ALA A 204 -22.46 8.08 -2.86
CA ALA A 204 -22.60 7.81 -1.43
C ALA A 204 -21.62 8.67 -0.61
N THR A 205 -22.14 9.33 0.43
CA THR A 205 -21.37 10.13 1.38
C THR A 205 -20.94 9.30 2.58
N PRO A 206 -19.98 9.78 3.41
CA PRO A 206 -19.67 9.14 4.68
C PRO A 206 -20.91 8.94 5.56
N LEU A 207 -21.89 9.84 5.48
CA LEU A 207 -23.15 9.71 6.22
C LEU A 207 -23.99 8.50 5.76
N HIS A 208 -24.06 8.20 4.46
CA HIS A 208 -24.72 7.00 3.96
C HIS A 208 -24.10 5.73 4.57
N HIS A 209 -22.77 5.63 4.50
CA HIS A 209 -22.05 4.47 5.02
C HIS A 209 -22.14 4.34 6.54
N ALA A 210 -22.13 5.45 7.29
CA ALA A 210 -22.27 5.42 8.74
C ALA A 210 -23.66 4.93 9.17
N VAL A 211 -24.72 5.31 8.44
CA VAL A 211 -26.09 4.82 8.69
C VAL A 211 -26.19 3.33 8.33
N GLU A 212 -25.71 2.92 7.16
CA GLU A 212 -25.70 1.52 6.73
C GLU A 212 -24.95 0.61 7.71
N ALA A 213 -23.81 1.08 8.22
CA ALA A 213 -23.00 0.37 9.20
C ALA A 213 -23.54 0.44 10.65
N GLY A 214 -24.62 1.19 10.90
CA GLY A 214 -25.22 1.34 12.23
C GLY A 214 -24.33 2.07 13.26
N LYS A 215 -23.37 2.89 12.79
CA LYS A 215 -22.41 3.62 13.63
C LYS A 215 -23.02 4.92 14.16
N ILE A 216 -23.94 4.80 15.13
CA ILE A 216 -24.80 5.90 15.58
C ILE A 216 -24.02 7.13 16.06
N LYS A 217 -22.92 6.96 16.79
CA LYS A 217 -22.08 8.06 17.28
C LYS A 217 -21.36 8.74 16.13
N VAL A 218 -20.93 7.99 15.12
CA VAL A 218 -20.38 8.57 13.88
C VAL A 218 -21.45 9.34 13.12
N VAL A 219 -22.67 8.79 12.96
CA VAL A 219 -23.80 9.49 12.32
C VAL A 219 -24.07 10.83 13.01
N GLN A 220 -24.20 10.83 14.34
CA GLN A 220 -24.40 12.04 15.13
C GLN A 220 -23.27 13.05 14.90
N PHE A 221 -22.02 12.60 14.94
CA PHE A 221 -20.87 13.46 14.71
C PHE A 221 -20.84 14.07 13.29
N LEU A 222 -21.11 13.28 12.25
CA LEU A 222 -21.15 13.79 10.87
C LEU A 222 -22.24 14.86 10.71
N LEU A 223 -23.43 14.63 11.27
CA LEU A 223 -24.52 15.61 11.27
C LEU A 223 -24.16 16.89 12.05
N GLU A 224 -23.52 16.76 13.21
CA GLU A 224 -23.00 17.89 14.00
C GLU A 224 -21.98 18.72 13.19
N LYS A 225 -21.21 18.06 12.33
CA LYS A 225 -20.23 18.69 11.44
C LYS A 225 -20.84 19.19 10.12
N GLY A 226 -22.15 19.11 9.97
CA GLY A 226 -22.89 19.68 8.83
C GLY A 226 -22.98 18.77 7.62
N ALA A 227 -22.85 17.45 7.80
CA ALA A 227 -23.07 16.48 6.72
C ALA A 227 -24.48 16.64 6.11
N ASP A 228 -24.56 16.70 4.78
CA ASP A 228 -25.82 16.83 4.05
C ASP A 228 -26.62 15.53 4.06
N CYS A 229 -27.65 15.49 4.91
CA CYS A 229 -28.57 14.36 5.02
C CYS A 229 -29.63 14.28 3.90
N THR A 230 -29.58 15.21 2.93
CA THR A 230 -30.50 15.25 1.79
C THR A 230 -29.87 14.78 0.48
N ARG A 231 -28.54 14.58 0.46
CA ARG A 231 -27.82 14.12 -0.72
C ARG A 231 -28.28 12.71 -1.10
N LEU A 232 -28.44 12.47 -2.40
CA LEU A 232 -28.83 11.17 -2.93
C LEU A 232 -27.60 10.38 -3.35
N ASP A 233 -27.57 9.10 -3.00
CA ASP A 233 -26.65 8.12 -3.58
C ASP A 233 -27.03 7.76 -5.03
N ASN A 234 -26.27 6.84 -5.64
CA ASN A 234 -26.53 6.35 -7.00
C ASN A 234 -27.87 5.59 -7.15
N GLU A 235 -28.46 5.15 -6.04
CA GLU A 235 -29.77 4.48 -6.02
C GLU A 235 -30.92 5.48 -5.78
N GLY A 236 -30.61 6.78 -5.66
CA GLY A 236 -31.59 7.82 -5.40
C GLY A 236 -32.09 7.83 -3.96
N ARG A 237 -31.32 7.25 -3.02
CA ARG A 237 -31.65 7.22 -1.59
C ARG A 237 -30.89 8.29 -0.85
N ARG A 238 -31.53 8.90 0.15
CA ARG A 238 -30.85 9.71 1.16
C ARG A 238 -30.19 8.79 2.19
N PRO A 239 -29.26 9.28 3.02
CA PRO A 239 -28.69 8.47 4.10
C PRO A 239 -29.71 7.89 5.06
N VAL A 240 -30.91 8.50 5.15
CA VAL A 240 -31.96 8.14 6.10
C VAL A 240 -33.08 7.27 5.52
N ASP A 241 -33.06 7.02 4.20
CA ASP A 241 -34.06 6.19 3.51
C ASP A 241 -33.75 4.69 3.63
#